data_AF-A0A315TIE9-F1
#
_entry.id   AF-A0A315TIE9-F1
#
_cell.length_a   1.000
_cell.length_b   1.000
_cell.length_c   1.000
_cell.angle_alpha   90.00
_cell.angle_beta   90.00
_cell.angle_gamma   90.00
#
_symmetry.space_group_name_H-M   'P 1'
#
loop_
_entity.id
_entity.type
_entity.pdbx_description
1 polymer ?
#
loop_
_entity_poly.entity_id
_entity_poly.type
_entity_poly.pdbx_seq_one_letter_code
_entity_poly.pdbx_strand_id
1 'polypeptide(L)'
;MTATDVLTGQLDLLTLLELQTLPTAPLHFTVGHYRPDELDAAYEYRAKSDGRMGVSNWSRQWNGNQTGRNVTAGSAHRTFTYGADLRCNEHWRNPDCQCMGDLLYRVYCHDCDWWGGIHENENQAVEDMLNHCWPGWQYRPVVTSAVKPNGGYKFNVPEDYPKEWQYPGAPVRTARTAMSGRHVPGRGPWGGYDVGVMEAGE
;
A
#
# COMPACT_ATOMS: atom_id res chain seq x y z
N MET A 1 11.60 60.94 10.30
CA MET A 1 11.55 59.64 9.62
C MET A 1 10.32 58.92 10.14
N THR A 2 9.32 58.80 9.27
CA THR A 2 7.99 58.26 9.55
C THR A 2 8.01 56.74 9.51
N ALA A 3 7.04 56.11 10.20
CA ALA A 3 6.84 54.66 10.30
C ALA A 3 6.41 54.00 8.97
N THR A 4 7.22 54.21 7.93
CA THR A 4 6.97 53.75 6.54
C THR A 4 8.21 53.13 5.90
N ASP A 5 9.19 52.71 6.69
CA ASP A 5 10.16 51.70 6.26
C ASP A 5 9.57 50.31 6.52
N VAL A 6 8.49 49.99 5.79
CA VAL A 6 7.90 48.66 5.76
C VAL A 6 8.77 47.79 4.85
N LEU A 7 9.76 47.16 5.47
CA LEU A 7 10.39 45.88 5.11
C LEU A 7 10.12 45.35 3.68
N THR A 8 10.92 45.81 2.72
CA THR A 8 11.06 45.13 1.42
C THR A 8 11.77 43.79 1.65
N GLY A 9 11.00 42.70 1.76
CA GLY A 9 11.56 41.34 1.83
C GLY A 9 10.91 40.36 2.82
N GLN A 10 9.84 40.74 3.52
CA GLN A 10 9.05 39.78 4.30
C GLN A 10 7.77 39.45 3.53
N LEU A 11 7.72 38.25 2.93
CA LEU A 11 6.44 37.64 2.61
C LEU A 11 5.69 37.49 3.93
N ASP A 12 4.50 38.08 4.01
CA ASP A 12 3.58 37.91 5.14
C ASP A 12 3.34 36.41 5.37
N LEU A 13 3.30 36.00 6.64
CA LEU A 13 3.01 34.63 7.04
C LEU A 13 1.68 34.15 6.44
N LEU A 14 0.70 35.05 6.27
CA LEU A 14 -0.56 34.77 5.57
C LEU A 14 -0.33 34.50 4.08
N THR A 15 0.54 35.27 3.40
CA THR A 15 0.92 35.01 2.01
C THR A 15 1.72 33.71 1.84
N LEU A 16 2.53 33.31 2.82
CA LEU A 16 3.23 32.00 2.83
C LEU A 16 2.28 30.83 3.07
N LEU A 17 1.20 31.03 3.84
CA LEU A 17 0.11 30.06 4.01
C LEU A 17 -0.79 29.99 2.76
N GLU A 18 -1.00 31.10 2.07
CA GLU A 18 -1.77 31.18 0.81
C GLU A 18 -1.02 30.56 -0.38
N LEU A 19 0.32 30.52 -0.34
CA LEU A 19 1.15 29.83 -1.34
C LEU A 19 1.19 28.31 -1.17
N GLN A 20 0.55 27.75 -0.14
CA GLN A 20 0.40 26.31 0.02
C GLN A 20 -0.69 25.81 -0.94
N THR A 21 -0.27 25.38 -2.13
CA THR A 21 -1.16 24.71 -3.08
C THR A 21 -1.71 23.44 -2.44
N LEU A 22 -3.03 23.38 -2.27
CA LEU A 22 -3.70 22.18 -1.84
C LEU A 22 -3.45 21.05 -2.85
N PRO A 23 -3.25 19.81 -2.37
CA PRO A 23 -3.10 18.66 -3.24
C PRO A 23 -4.42 18.35 -3.97
N THR A 24 -4.32 17.76 -5.16
CA THR A 24 -5.50 17.33 -5.94
C THR A 24 -6.31 16.26 -5.23
N ALA A 25 -5.63 15.29 -4.61
CA ALA A 25 -6.29 14.26 -3.84
C ALA A 25 -6.82 14.79 -2.49
N PRO A 26 -7.97 14.31 -2.03
CA PRO A 26 -8.58 14.78 -0.79
C PRO A 26 -7.75 14.38 0.45
N LEU A 27 -7.75 15.27 1.45
CA LEU A 27 -7.12 15.05 2.76
C LEU A 27 -8.00 14.23 3.72
N HIS A 28 -8.93 13.44 3.19
CA HIS A 28 -9.88 12.59 3.89
C HIS A 28 -10.16 11.33 3.06
N PHE A 29 -10.92 10.39 3.61
CA PHE A 29 -11.33 9.20 2.87
C PHE A 29 -12.10 9.55 1.59
N THR A 30 -11.85 8.82 0.52
CA THR A 30 -12.58 8.98 -0.73
C THR A 30 -12.74 7.64 -1.43
N VAL A 31 -13.84 7.47 -2.16
CA VAL A 31 -14.02 6.34 -3.09
C VAL A 31 -13.51 6.67 -4.49
N GLY A 32 -13.13 7.93 -4.75
CA GLY A 32 -12.61 8.38 -6.03
C GLY A 32 -11.28 7.71 -6.41
N HIS A 33 -11.00 7.70 -7.71
CA HIS A 33 -9.75 7.20 -8.26
C HIS A 33 -8.78 8.36 -8.48
N TYR A 34 -7.71 8.36 -7.69
CA TYR A 34 -6.60 9.30 -7.79
C TYR A 34 -5.35 8.52 -8.12
N ARG A 35 -4.40 9.14 -8.82
CA ARG A 35 -3.12 8.49 -9.08
C ARG A 35 -2.31 8.37 -7.78
N PRO A 36 -1.43 7.37 -7.66
CA PRO A 36 -0.58 7.21 -6.49
C PRO A 36 0.21 8.47 -6.09
N ASP A 37 0.71 9.23 -7.05
CA ASP A 37 1.45 10.48 -6.82
C ASP A 37 0.59 11.59 -6.22
N GLU A 38 -0.71 11.64 -6.58
CA GLU A 38 -1.66 12.59 -5.97
C GLU A 38 -1.97 12.21 -4.53
N LEU A 39 -2.17 10.91 -4.24
CA LEU A 39 -2.37 10.40 -2.89
C LEU A 39 -1.12 10.60 -2.01
N ASP A 40 0.07 10.39 -2.57
CA ASP A 40 1.33 10.63 -1.89
C ASP A 40 1.53 12.11 -1.57
N ALA A 41 1.14 13.01 -2.49
CA ALA A 41 1.17 14.46 -2.24
C ALA A 41 0.18 14.88 -1.14
N ALA A 42 -1.02 14.29 -1.10
CA ALA A 42 -1.98 14.50 -0.01
C ALA A 42 -1.47 13.99 1.35
N TYR A 43 -0.78 12.84 1.34
CA TYR A 43 -0.08 12.31 2.51
C TYR A 43 0.99 13.25 3.03
N GLU A 44 1.91 13.68 2.17
CA GLU A 44 2.99 14.58 2.58
C GLU A 44 2.48 15.97 2.97
N TYR A 45 1.40 16.46 2.35
CA TYR A 45 0.75 17.70 2.76
C TYR A 45 0.24 17.60 4.20
N ARG A 46 -0.53 16.56 4.52
CA ARG A 46 -1.09 16.36 5.86
C ARG A 46 -0.02 16.07 6.91
N ALA A 47 1.06 15.41 6.52
CA ALA A 47 2.16 15.08 7.42
C ALA A 47 2.89 16.32 7.95
N LYS A 48 2.79 17.47 7.28
CA LYS A 48 3.36 18.74 7.76
C LYS A 48 2.72 19.23 9.06
N SER A 49 1.41 19.02 9.25
CA SER A 49 0.70 19.43 10.47
C SER A 49 0.65 18.31 11.50
N ASP A 50 0.33 17.09 11.07
CA ASP A 50 -0.05 16.01 11.98
C ASP A 50 1.11 15.05 12.27
N GLY A 51 2.23 15.18 11.54
CA GLY A 51 3.33 14.22 11.51
C GLY A 51 2.95 12.92 10.80
N ARG A 52 3.93 12.19 10.25
CA ARG A 52 3.69 10.96 9.46
C ARG A 52 2.89 9.89 10.21
N MET A 53 3.23 9.66 11.48
CA MET A 53 2.48 8.72 12.34
C MET A 53 1.04 9.19 12.60
N GLY A 54 0.83 10.51 12.63
CA GLY A 54 -0.50 11.07 12.77
C GLY A 54 -1.35 10.84 11.53
N VAL A 55 -0.75 10.94 10.35
CA VAL A 55 -1.45 10.70 9.10
C VAL A 55 -1.77 9.22 8.91
N SER A 56 -0.80 8.32 9.07
CA SER A 56 -1.00 6.89 8.80
C SER A 56 -2.11 6.26 9.66
N ASN A 57 -2.26 6.72 10.90
CA ASN A 57 -3.18 6.11 11.86
C ASN A 57 -4.47 6.92 12.08
N TRP A 58 -4.45 8.25 11.86
CA TRP A 58 -5.53 9.13 12.33
C TRP A 58 -6.04 10.13 11.27
N SER A 59 -5.52 10.14 10.05
CA SER A 59 -6.05 11.07 9.02
C SER A 59 -7.33 10.59 8.33
N ARG A 60 -7.66 9.28 8.43
CA ARG A 60 -8.68 8.59 7.63
C ARG A 60 -8.46 8.66 6.11
N GLN A 61 -7.34 9.21 5.64
CA GLN A 61 -7.06 9.34 4.22
C GLN A 61 -6.28 8.13 3.70
N TRP A 62 -6.37 7.86 2.41
CA TRP A 62 -5.55 6.85 1.77
C TRP A 62 -4.07 7.17 1.93
N ASN A 63 -3.29 6.18 2.34
CA ASN A 63 -1.84 6.29 2.41
C ASN A 63 -1.18 4.96 2.03
N GLY A 64 0.07 5.02 1.59
CA GLY A 64 0.82 3.83 1.21
C GLY A 64 0.87 2.85 2.37
N ASN A 65 0.40 1.63 2.15
CA ASN A 65 0.37 0.61 3.18
C ASN A 65 1.81 0.22 3.58
N GLN A 66 1.98 -0.24 4.83
CA GLN A 66 3.29 -0.59 5.39
C GLN A 66 4.00 -1.72 4.63
N THR A 67 3.25 -2.56 3.91
CA THR A 67 3.80 -3.59 3.02
C THR A 67 4.55 -3.02 1.83
N GLY A 68 4.31 -1.75 1.49
CA GLY A 68 5.00 -1.04 0.43
C GLY A 68 4.42 -1.31 -0.96
N ARG A 69 5.29 -1.23 -1.96
CA ARG A 69 4.95 -1.28 -3.40
C ARG A 69 5.72 -2.41 -4.04
N ASN A 70 5.16 -2.98 -5.11
CA ASN A 70 5.96 -3.80 -6.02
C ASN A 70 6.40 -2.93 -7.21
N VAL A 71 7.68 -2.59 -7.24
CA VAL A 71 8.29 -1.77 -8.30
C VAL A 71 9.47 -2.47 -8.97
N THR A 72 9.44 -3.81 -9.01
CA THR A 72 10.51 -4.60 -9.63
C THR A 72 10.78 -4.14 -11.06
N ALA A 73 12.05 -3.88 -11.37
CA ALA A 73 12.48 -3.46 -12.69
C ALA A 73 12.10 -4.52 -13.73
N GLY A 74 11.46 -4.09 -14.82
CA GLY A 74 10.94 -4.99 -15.86
C GLY A 74 9.63 -5.70 -15.49
N SER A 75 9.01 -5.39 -14.36
CA SER A 75 7.66 -5.89 -14.04
C SER A 75 6.65 -5.42 -15.08
N ALA A 76 5.79 -6.34 -15.52
CA ALA A 76 4.64 -6.02 -16.38
C ALA A 76 3.55 -5.22 -15.64
N HIS A 77 3.48 -5.36 -14.31
CA HIS A 77 2.44 -4.76 -13.48
C HIS A 77 3.04 -4.31 -12.14
N ARG A 78 3.53 -3.08 -12.07
CA ARG A 78 3.94 -2.43 -10.82
C ARG A 78 2.71 -2.10 -10.00
N THR A 79 2.78 -2.39 -8.70
CA THR A 79 1.59 -2.33 -7.83
C THR A 79 1.83 -1.51 -6.58
N PHE A 80 0.78 -0.82 -6.16
CA PHE A 80 0.81 0.18 -5.12
C PHE A 80 -0.35 -0.10 -4.16
N THR A 81 -0.04 -0.60 -2.97
CA THR A 81 -1.04 -0.95 -1.97
C THR A 81 -1.32 0.25 -1.08
N TYR A 82 -2.59 0.59 -0.93
CA TYR A 82 -3.05 1.69 -0.09
C TYR A 82 -3.95 1.17 1.03
N GLY A 83 -3.80 1.78 2.20
CA GLY A 83 -4.66 1.57 3.36
C GLY A 83 -5.31 2.87 3.82
N ALA A 84 -6.50 2.77 4.39
CA ALA A 84 -7.17 3.86 5.10
C ALA A 84 -7.77 3.32 6.40
N ASP A 85 -7.43 3.93 7.53
CA ASP A 85 -8.02 3.61 8.82
C ASP A 85 -9.19 4.54 9.10
N LEU A 86 -10.43 4.04 8.98
CA LEU A 86 -11.65 4.81 9.20
C LEU A 86 -12.14 4.76 10.65
N ARG A 87 -11.44 4.03 11.53
CA ARG A 87 -11.87 3.85 12.91
C ARG A 87 -11.65 5.12 13.71
N CYS A 88 -12.35 5.23 14.84
CA CYS A 88 -12.11 6.33 15.75
C CYS A 88 -10.77 6.12 16.50
N ASN A 89 -10.19 7.20 17.04
CA ASN A 89 -8.89 7.11 17.73
C ASN A 89 -8.96 6.25 19.02
N GLU A 90 -10.16 6.06 19.57
CA GLU A 90 -10.40 5.26 20.77
C GLU A 90 -10.69 3.78 20.46
N HIS A 91 -10.79 3.38 19.19
CA HIS A 91 -11.21 2.03 18.79
C HIS A 91 -10.39 0.93 19.47
N TRP A 92 -9.08 1.13 19.60
CA TRP A 92 -8.18 0.16 20.22
C TRP A 92 -8.10 0.25 21.75
N ARG A 93 -8.60 1.34 22.34
CA ARG A 93 -8.50 1.64 23.78
C ARG A 93 -9.80 1.43 24.52
N ASN A 94 -10.92 1.48 23.81
CA ASN A 94 -12.25 1.35 24.36
C ASN A 94 -12.93 0.06 23.83
N PRO A 95 -13.05 -1.00 24.64
CA PRO A 95 -13.73 -2.22 24.22
C PRO A 95 -15.24 -2.01 23.94
N ASP A 96 -15.83 -0.93 24.46
CA ASP A 96 -17.24 -0.58 24.23
C ASP A 96 -17.44 0.35 23.02
N CYS A 97 -16.41 0.55 22.19
CA CYS A 97 -16.48 1.41 21.03
C CYS A 97 -17.57 0.96 20.04
N GLN A 98 -18.46 1.87 19.68
CA GLN A 98 -19.53 1.66 18.68
C GLN A 98 -19.23 2.37 17.36
N CYS A 99 -17.96 2.65 17.04
CA CYS A 99 -17.63 3.30 15.77
C CYS A 99 -17.86 2.35 14.59
N MET A 100 -18.47 2.85 13.53
CA MET A 100 -18.76 2.10 12.30
C MET A 100 -17.61 2.13 11.27
N GLY A 101 -16.37 2.39 11.71
CA GLY A 101 -15.20 2.44 10.83
C GLY A 101 -14.45 1.12 10.78
N ASP A 102 -13.65 0.92 9.73
CA ASP A 102 -12.77 -0.25 9.58
C ASP A 102 -11.43 0.12 8.92
N LEU A 103 -10.50 -0.83 8.86
CA LEU A 103 -9.33 -0.78 8.00
C LEU A 103 -9.71 -1.17 6.58
N LEU A 104 -9.56 -0.24 5.66
CA LEU A 104 -9.85 -0.46 4.26
C LEU A 104 -8.57 -0.51 3.43
N TYR A 105 -8.59 -1.37 2.42
CA TYR A 105 -7.45 -1.63 1.55
C TYR A 105 -7.89 -1.64 0.09
N ARG A 106 -6.99 -1.17 -0.78
CA ARG A 106 -7.11 -1.32 -2.24
C ARG A 106 -5.73 -1.30 -2.87
N VAL A 107 -5.62 -1.86 -4.08
CA VAL A 107 -4.36 -1.92 -4.81
C VAL A 107 -4.53 -1.25 -6.17
N TYR A 108 -3.54 -0.45 -6.56
CA TYR A 108 -3.44 0.15 -7.88
C TYR A 108 -2.38 -0.58 -8.71
N CYS A 109 -2.73 -0.90 -9.96
CA CYS A 109 -1.77 -1.33 -10.97
C CYS A 109 -1.36 -0.12 -11.81
N HIS A 110 -0.08 0.25 -11.72
CA HIS A 110 0.45 1.41 -12.44
C HIS A 110 0.49 1.22 -13.95
N ASP A 111 0.83 0.02 -14.40
CA ASP A 111 0.99 -0.23 -15.84
C ASP A 111 -0.35 -0.43 -16.55
N CYS A 112 -1.42 -0.75 -15.81
CA CYS A 112 -2.79 -0.81 -16.33
C CYS A 112 -3.60 0.47 -16.08
N ASP A 113 -3.07 1.44 -15.33
CA ASP A 113 -3.82 2.60 -14.81
C ASP A 113 -5.16 2.20 -14.18
N TRP A 114 -5.11 1.17 -13.34
CA TRP A 114 -6.30 0.48 -12.85
C TRP A 114 -6.29 0.35 -11.33
N TRP A 115 -7.45 0.61 -10.74
CA TRP A 115 -7.69 0.40 -9.33
C TRP A 115 -8.56 -0.83 -9.09
N GLY A 116 -8.14 -1.65 -8.13
CA GLY A 116 -9.00 -2.65 -7.53
C GLY A 116 -10.09 -2.05 -6.66
N GLY A 117 -11.02 -2.92 -6.26
CA GLY A 117 -12.07 -2.64 -5.29
C GLY A 117 -11.52 -2.26 -3.92
N ILE A 118 -12.40 -1.78 -3.05
CA ILE A 118 -12.11 -1.47 -1.66
C ILE A 118 -12.53 -2.66 -0.81
N HIS A 119 -11.61 -3.20 -0.02
CA HIS A 119 -11.79 -4.41 0.78
C HIS A 119 -11.41 -4.16 2.25
N GLU A 120 -12.04 -4.87 3.17
CA GLU A 120 -11.72 -4.88 4.62
C GLU A 120 -10.45 -5.69 4.94
N ASN A 121 -9.96 -6.46 3.95
CA ASN A 121 -8.80 -7.31 4.09
C ASN A 121 -7.76 -7.00 3.01
N GLU A 122 -6.53 -6.73 3.44
CA GLU A 122 -5.42 -6.46 2.52
C GLU A 122 -5.18 -7.60 1.52
N ASN A 123 -5.26 -8.85 1.96
CA ASN A 123 -5.05 -10.00 1.07
C ASN A 123 -6.11 -10.02 -0.04
N GLN A 124 -7.39 -9.76 0.27
CA GLN A 124 -8.46 -9.68 -0.73
C GLN A 124 -8.20 -8.57 -1.75
N ALA A 125 -7.75 -7.39 -1.31
CA ALA A 125 -7.37 -6.30 -2.21
C ALA A 125 -6.20 -6.68 -3.14
N VAL A 126 -5.23 -7.44 -2.63
CA VAL A 126 -4.13 -7.99 -3.43
C VAL A 126 -4.65 -9.05 -4.41
N GLU A 127 -5.47 -9.99 -3.97
CA GLU A 127 -6.05 -11.04 -4.81
C GLU A 127 -6.88 -10.48 -5.97
N ASP A 128 -7.68 -9.43 -5.72
CA ASP A 128 -8.44 -8.70 -6.74
C ASP A 128 -7.51 -8.14 -7.83
N MET A 129 -6.43 -7.47 -7.41
CA MET A 129 -5.40 -7.01 -8.35
C MET A 129 -4.69 -8.15 -9.07
N LEU A 130 -4.37 -9.25 -8.39
CA LEU A 130 -3.75 -10.40 -9.03
C LEU A 130 -4.68 -11.04 -10.07
N ASN A 131 -5.99 -11.05 -9.84
CA ASN A 131 -6.98 -11.53 -10.83
C ASN A 131 -7.00 -10.65 -12.08
N HIS A 132 -6.78 -9.34 -11.94
CA HIS A 132 -6.67 -8.40 -13.05
C HIS A 132 -5.34 -8.55 -13.82
N CYS A 133 -4.21 -8.50 -13.10
CA CYS A 133 -2.88 -8.43 -13.70
C CYS A 133 -2.30 -9.80 -14.09
N TRP A 134 -2.68 -10.87 -13.39
CA TRP A 134 -2.12 -12.20 -13.55
C TRP A 134 -3.21 -13.29 -13.58
N PRO A 135 -4.09 -13.30 -14.61
CA PRO A 135 -5.10 -14.34 -14.72
C PRO A 135 -4.49 -15.75 -14.62
N GLY A 136 -5.04 -16.57 -13.72
CA GLY A 136 -4.58 -17.94 -13.47
C GLY A 136 -3.49 -18.10 -12.41
N TRP A 137 -3.08 -17.02 -11.73
CA TRP A 137 -2.09 -17.07 -10.63
C TRP A 137 -2.50 -18.07 -9.52
N GLN A 138 -3.80 -18.19 -9.25
CA GLN A 138 -4.38 -19.08 -8.23
C GLN A 138 -4.09 -20.55 -8.48
N TYR A 139 -3.88 -20.94 -9.74
CA TYR A 139 -3.63 -22.32 -10.16
C TYR A 139 -2.15 -22.65 -10.24
N ARG A 140 -1.27 -21.71 -9.85
CA ARG A 140 0.17 -21.97 -9.84
C ARG A 140 0.56 -22.90 -8.70
N PRO A 141 1.55 -23.78 -8.89
CA PRO A 141 2.06 -24.62 -7.80
C PRO A 141 2.43 -23.78 -6.58
N VAL A 142 2.14 -24.31 -5.39
CA VAL A 142 2.58 -23.69 -4.13
C VAL A 142 4.04 -24.07 -3.90
N VAL A 143 4.87 -23.10 -3.57
CA VAL A 143 6.29 -23.30 -3.23
C VAL A 143 6.52 -23.21 -1.73
N THR A 144 7.65 -23.73 -1.26
CA THR A 144 8.09 -23.51 0.12
C THR A 144 9.15 -22.40 0.19
N SER A 145 9.28 -21.77 1.36
CA SER A 145 10.33 -20.78 1.59
C SER A 145 11.00 -20.99 2.95
N ALA A 146 12.30 -20.72 3.03
CA ALA A 146 13.07 -20.76 4.26
C ALA A 146 13.78 -19.43 4.50
N VAL A 147 13.89 -19.03 5.77
CA VAL A 147 14.64 -17.83 6.15
C VAL A 147 16.13 -18.09 5.93
N LYS A 148 16.84 -17.15 5.31
CA LYS A 148 18.30 -17.23 5.14
C LYS A 148 19.02 -16.79 6.42
N PRO A 149 20.22 -17.31 6.72
CA PRO A 149 20.99 -16.91 7.91
C PRO A 149 21.29 -15.41 8.00
N ASN A 150 21.39 -14.72 6.87
CA ASN A 150 21.65 -13.27 6.77
C ASN A 150 20.38 -12.43 6.60
N GLY A 151 19.20 -13.02 6.85
CA GLY A 151 17.91 -12.37 6.59
C GLY A 151 17.40 -12.57 5.16
N GLY A 152 16.10 -12.37 4.98
CA GLY A 152 15.40 -12.64 3.72
C GLY A 152 15.02 -14.12 3.54
N TYR A 153 14.46 -14.44 2.37
CA TYR A 153 13.87 -15.75 2.09
C TYR A 153 14.55 -16.43 0.91
N LYS A 154 14.73 -17.75 1.01
CA LYS A 154 15.07 -18.64 -0.09
C LYS A 154 13.81 -19.41 -0.46
N PHE A 155 13.34 -19.23 -1.68
CA PHE A 155 12.21 -19.98 -2.23
C PHE A 155 12.72 -21.27 -2.87
N ASN A 156 12.05 -22.38 -2.57
CA ASN A 156 12.31 -23.68 -3.19
C ASN A 156 11.33 -23.83 -4.36
N VAL A 157 11.70 -23.27 -5.52
CA VAL A 157 10.91 -23.37 -6.75
C VAL A 157 11.19 -24.72 -7.41
N PRO A 158 10.18 -25.58 -7.66
CA PRO A 158 10.36 -26.84 -8.35
C PRO A 158 10.92 -26.69 -9.77
N GLU A 159 11.65 -27.68 -10.27
CA GLU A 159 12.24 -27.65 -11.62
C GLU A 159 11.18 -27.59 -12.74
N ASP A 160 10.00 -28.17 -12.48
CA ASP A 160 8.84 -28.21 -13.37
C ASP A 160 7.91 -26.98 -13.20
N TYR A 161 8.31 -25.97 -12.41
CA TYR A 161 7.51 -24.76 -12.25
C TYR A 161 7.32 -24.05 -13.61
N PRO A 162 6.09 -23.63 -13.97
CA PRO A 162 5.80 -23.11 -15.31
C PRO A 162 6.70 -21.92 -15.70
N LYS A 163 7.46 -22.06 -16.80
CA LYS A 163 8.47 -21.08 -17.23
C LYS A 163 7.86 -19.73 -17.60
N GLU A 164 6.64 -19.74 -18.12
CA GLU A 164 5.88 -18.54 -18.46
C GLU A 164 5.48 -17.71 -17.23
N TRP A 165 5.68 -18.22 -16.01
CA TRP A 165 5.50 -17.49 -14.74
C TRP A 165 6.83 -17.10 -14.08
N GLN A 166 7.95 -17.31 -14.75
CA GLN A 166 9.29 -17.01 -14.23
C GLN A 166 9.85 -15.74 -14.86
N TYR A 167 9.17 -14.60 -14.66
CA TYR A 167 9.56 -13.31 -15.21
C TYR A 167 9.47 -12.19 -14.16
N PRO A 168 10.20 -11.07 -14.33
CA PRO A 168 10.21 -9.99 -13.34
C PRO A 168 8.78 -9.53 -12.98
N GLY A 169 8.51 -9.43 -11.68
CA GLY A 169 7.21 -9.02 -11.14
C GLY A 169 6.17 -10.15 -11.02
N ALA A 170 6.38 -11.33 -11.59
CA ALA A 170 5.43 -12.44 -11.51
C ALA A 170 5.20 -12.89 -10.05
N PRO A 171 3.94 -13.07 -9.62
CA PRO A 171 3.63 -13.50 -8.26
C PRO A 171 4.00 -14.97 -8.03
N VAL A 172 4.21 -15.33 -6.77
CA VAL A 172 4.39 -16.72 -6.34
C VAL A 172 3.42 -17.04 -5.21
N ARG A 173 2.93 -18.29 -5.18
CA ARG A 173 2.15 -18.81 -4.06
C ARG A 173 3.08 -19.57 -3.14
N THR A 174 3.12 -19.19 -1.87
CA THR A 174 4.04 -19.78 -0.88
C THR A 174 3.26 -20.38 0.27
N ALA A 175 3.60 -21.62 0.66
CA ALA A 175 3.04 -22.28 1.83
C ALA A 175 3.38 -21.50 3.12
N ARG A 176 2.37 -21.25 3.95
CA ARG A 176 2.47 -20.49 5.21
C ARG A 176 1.79 -21.20 6.36
N THR A 177 2.28 -20.89 7.56
CA THR A 177 1.63 -21.25 8.83
C THR A 177 0.73 -20.10 9.31
N ALA A 178 -0.16 -20.38 10.27
CA ALA A 178 -1.26 -19.49 10.68
C ALA A 178 -0.84 -18.06 11.04
N MET A 179 0.38 -17.87 11.57
CA MET A 179 0.89 -16.56 11.95
C MET A 179 1.58 -15.79 10.80
N SER A 180 1.53 -16.30 9.57
CA SER A 180 2.30 -15.78 8.42
C SER A 180 1.50 -15.69 7.11
N GLY A 181 0.16 -15.53 7.19
CA GLY A 181 -0.74 -15.54 6.02
C GLY A 181 -0.77 -14.26 5.16
N ARG A 182 -0.06 -13.18 5.54
CA ARG A 182 -0.09 -11.90 4.79
C ARG A 182 0.60 -12.03 3.43
N HIS A 183 0.01 -11.43 2.40
CA HIS A 183 0.66 -11.27 1.09
C HIS A 183 1.67 -10.12 1.12
N VAL A 184 2.84 -10.30 0.50
CA VAL A 184 3.93 -9.31 0.58
C VAL A 184 4.41 -8.89 -0.82
N PRO A 185 4.29 -7.61 -1.21
CA PRO A 185 4.77 -7.14 -2.50
C PRO A 185 6.30 -7.19 -2.55
N GLY A 186 6.87 -7.44 -3.74
CA GLY A 186 8.32 -7.38 -3.96
C GLY A 186 9.12 -8.56 -3.43
N ARG A 187 8.50 -9.47 -2.67
CA ARG A 187 9.20 -10.51 -1.90
C ARG A 187 9.31 -11.84 -2.64
N GLY A 188 8.53 -12.05 -3.70
CA GLY A 188 8.62 -13.26 -4.51
C GLY A 188 9.99 -13.44 -5.16
N PRO A 189 10.34 -14.66 -5.62
CA PRO A 189 11.63 -14.97 -6.23
C PRO A 189 11.90 -14.16 -7.50
N TRP A 190 10.84 -13.68 -8.17
CA TRP A 190 10.93 -12.81 -9.35
C TRP A 190 10.65 -11.34 -9.03
N GLY A 191 10.66 -10.96 -7.76
CA GLY A 191 10.27 -9.62 -7.31
C GLY A 191 8.77 -9.36 -7.35
N GLY A 192 7.95 -10.37 -7.68
CA GLY A 192 6.49 -10.29 -7.58
C GLY A 192 5.95 -10.28 -6.15
N TYR A 193 4.63 -10.38 -6.03
CA TYR A 193 4.01 -10.71 -4.75
C TYR A 193 4.42 -12.11 -4.27
N ASP A 194 4.70 -12.20 -2.98
CA ASP A 194 4.74 -13.44 -2.23
C ASP A 194 3.37 -13.65 -1.58
N VAL A 195 2.56 -14.50 -2.21
CA VAL A 195 1.18 -14.77 -1.82
C VAL A 195 1.17 -15.92 -0.82
N GLY A 196 0.97 -15.59 0.45
CA GLY A 196 0.84 -16.58 1.50
C GLY A 196 -0.43 -17.42 1.35
N VAL A 197 -0.26 -18.73 1.18
CA VAL A 197 -1.36 -19.70 1.16
C VAL A 197 -1.22 -20.57 2.40
N MET A 198 -2.28 -20.63 3.19
CA MET A 198 -2.37 -21.58 4.29
C MET A 198 -2.42 -22.98 3.69
N GLU A 199 -1.43 -23.81 3.98
CA GLU A 199 -1.64 -25.24 3.78
C GLU A 199 -2.74 -25.66 4.77
N ALA A 200 -3.78 -26.35 4.26
CA ALA A 200 -4.68 -27.06 5.15
C ALA A 200 -3.79 -28.00 5.96
N GLY A 201 -3.63 -27.73 7.26
CA GLY A 201 -2.95 -28.65 8.14
C GLY A 201 -3.62 -30.02 8.00
N GLU A 202 -2.80 -31.07 7.96
CA GLU A 202 -3.29 -32.43 8.20
C GLU A 202 -4.12 -32.51 9.49
#